data_AF-A0A3C1W6D7-F1
#
_entry.id   AF-A0A3C1W6D7-F1
#
_cell.length_a   1.000
_cell.length_b   1.000
_cell.length_c   1.000
_cell.angle_alpha   90.00
_cell.angle_beta   90.00
_cell.angle_gamma   90.00
#
_symmetry.space_group_name_H-M   'P 1'
#
loop_
_entity.id
_entity.type
_entity.pdbx_description
1 polymer ?
#
loop_
_entity_poly.entity_id
_entity_poly.type
_entity_poly.pdbx_seq_one_letter_code
_entity_poly.pdbx_strand_id
1 'polypeptide(L)'
;MRKVGIAGLFICVTSLASGAPDWPSLEKIVERNPLPGTEFLRASGDLSITMIEGVDRFLDAEIAAELKERRGGTREELARILGLSRDQNPEDNSFRYAGRRWGVTGNGRNYTVNEVRWKTFGNTEAVGLLFEPSGGAPLVDVIALPDADQDPEELGAMEPHSERQQTHPFAAQMAMAGCRVLVPVLIKREEHHAMPMREWLHRPAWELGRTLAGYEVLKVLGAVDCFRKDDPSRSGKSTSRKIAVMGWGEGGRLALYAAALDERLDGALVSGYFGPRARVWDEPADRSVFGLLRGHADAEIARLVAPRPLVIETGHFPEYGFRLDEEGIPERIRKGAGKRGKPGRLLQPTDKEVRIETGLINTDAVVLRSVNRAIQPESWRTLMKKIGAGNLLKRGDKRDFGWVAVKPLQTGKDIARRHAEQMQEIVRHNQQALIESERVREELFKVVRTDSVESYKASIAPLRKRFSREVLGEHAILQKLAEPNARTRSYQRGPGTISYEVLLDVQAGVQAYGLLTLPKGMKLDGSEKRPVVVCQHGLEGRPQSTVGEKDYHYYKAFATRLAERGFVTFAPQNLYLGWDLFRILQFKANAVGCTLFSVMVPQHRQITNWLAGLPFVDAERIGYYGL
;
A
#
# COMPACT_ATOMS: atom_id res chain seq x y z
N MET A 1 50.42 -69.59 48.03
CA MET A 1 49.82 -69.72 46.68
C MET A 1 48.92 -68.53 46.43
N ARG A 2 48.88 -68.09 45.16
CA ARG A 2 48.04 -67.05 44.53
C ARG A 2 48.63 -65.64 44.46
N LYS A 3 48.84 -65.28 43.19
CA LYS A 3 49.50 -64.12 42.62
C LYS A 3 48.53 -62.94 42.51
N VAL A 4 49.11 -61.76 42.68
CA VAL A 4 48.58 -60.44 42.36
C VAL A 4 48.38 -60.31 40.84
N GLY A 5 47.26 -59.72 40.42
CA GLY A 5 46.98 -59.33 39.04
C GLY A 5 46.34 -57.94 39.01
N ILE A 6 47.08 -56.97 38.48
CA ILE A 6 46.68 -55.57 38.29
C ILE A 6 45.84 -55.48 37.02
N ALA A 7 44.61 -54.97 37.12
CA ALA A 7 43.77 -54.63 35.98
C ALA A 7 43.97 -53.15 35.61
N GLY A 8 44.67 -52.90 34.50
CA GLY A 8 44.80 -51.57 33.90
C GLY A 8 43.58 -51.24 33.05
N LEU A 9 42.90 -50.15 33.39
CA LEU A 9 41.78 -49.58 32.65
C LEU A 9 42.32 -48.75 31.47
N PHE A 10 42.18 -49.26 30.25
CA PHE A 10 42.46 -48.50 29.03
C PHE A 10 41.29 -47.53 28.76
N ILE A 11 41.50 -46.24 29.02
CA ILE A 11 40.62 -45.18 28.53
C ILE A 11 41.08 -44.85 27.09
N CYS A 12 40.38 -45.39 26.10
CA CYS A 12 40.49 -44.93 24.72
C CYS A 12 39.90 -43.52 24.63
N VAL A 13 40.78 -42.50 24.63
CA VAL A 13 40.43 -41.16 24.19
C VAL A 13 40.29 -41.21 22.66
N THR A 14 39.07 -41.33 22.17
CA THR A 14 38.76 -41.05 20.77
C THR A 14 38.88 -39.55 20.54
N SER A 15 40.03 -39.13 20.04
CA SER A 15 40.23 -37.81 19.42
C SER A 15 39.31 -37.70 18.19
N LEU A 16 38.09 -37.19 18.38
CA LEU A 16 37.30 -36.63 17.30
C LEU A 16 38.07 -35.42 16.77
N ALA A 17 38.79 -35.60 15.67
CA ALA A 17 39.31 -34.51 14.88
C ALA A 17 38.12 -33.74 14.28
N SER A 18 37.58 -32.78 15.01
CA SER A 18 36.72 -31.75 14.44
C SER A 18 37.61 -30.91 13.52
N GLY A 19 37.51 -31.09 12.21
CA GLY A 19 38.15 -30.20 11.24
C GLY A 19 37.80 -28.74 11.52
N ALA A 20 38.69 -27.82 11.16
CA ALA A 20 38.41 -26.40 11.26
C ALA A 20 37.09 -26.07 10.54
N PRO A 21 36.23 -25.19 11.10
CA PRO A 21 35.00 -24.82 10.43
C PRO A 21 35.28 -24.18 9.07
N ASP A 22 34.35 -24.34 8.12
CA ASP A 22 34.48 -23.73 6.78
C ASP A 22 34.50 -22.19 6.84
N TRP A 23 33.92 -21.60 7.90
CA TRP A 23 33.88 -20.17 8.13
C TRP A 23 35.10 -19.67 8.93
N PRO A 24 35.47 -18.38 8.80
CA PRO A 24 36.52 -17.78 9.62
C PRO A 24 36.19 -17.84 11.12
N SER A 25 37.15 -18.30 11.93
CA SER A 25 37.05 -18.23 13.39
C SER A 25 37.26 -16.79 13.86
N LEU A 26 36.21 -16.16 14.38
CA LEU A 26 36.22 -14.77 14.86
C LEU A 26 35.96 -14.71 16.36
N GLU A 27 36.94 -14.20 17.10
CA GLU A 27 36.88 -14.03 18.55
C GLU A 27 36.35 -12.64 18.91
N LYS A 28 35.41 -12.58 19.85
CA LYS A 28 34.90 -11.31 20.39
C LYS A 28 36.01 -10.56 21.13
N ILE A 29 36.14 -9.26 20.86
CA ILE A 29 37.11 -8.41 21.56
C ILE A 29 36.51 -7.93 22.89
N VAL A 30 37.23 -8.20 23.99
CA VAL A 30 36.85 -7.82 25.36
C VAL A 30 37.16 -6.35 25.62
N GLU A 31 38.41 -5.93 25.43
CA GLU A 31 38.83 -4.54 25.56
C GLU A 31 38.58 -3.81 24.25
N ARG A 32 37.50 -3.04 24.20
CA ARG A 32 37.02 -2.42 22.98
C ARG A 32 37.59 -1.02 22.82
N ASN A 33 38.20 -0.75 21.68
CA ASN A 33 38.78 0.55 21.35
C ASN A 33 38.10 1.18 20.12
N PRO A 34 37.99 2.52 20.05
CA PRO A 34 37.52 3.18 18.85
C PRO A 34 38.57 3.08 17.74
N LEU A 35 38.11 3.18 16.50
CA LEU A 35 38.95 3.46 15.35
C LEU A 35 39.55 4.87 15.48
N PRO A 36 40.82 5.10 15.09
CA PRO A 36 41.42 6.43 15.10
C PRO A 36 40.55 7.47 14.38
N GLY A 37 40.40 8.66 14.98
CA GLY A 37 39.57 9.74 14.43
C GLY A 37 38.07 9.57 14.63
N THR A 38 37.62 8.62 15.45
CA THR A 38 36.20 8.40 15.76
C THR A 38 35.94 8.42 17.26
N GLU A 39 34.71 8.71 17.65
CA GLU A 39 34.29 8.60 19.06
C GLU A 39 34.03 7.15 19.45
N PHE A 40 34.11 6.85 20.76
CA PHE A 40 33.81 5.52 21.25
C PHE A 40 32.30 5.23 21.21
N LEU A 41 31.92 4.10 20.58
CA LEU A 41 30.53 3.63 20.52
C LEU A 41 30.05 3.07 21.86
N ARG A 42 29.47 3.94 22.69
CA ARG A 42 28.93 3.60 24.02
C ARG A 42 27.62 2.83 23.98
N ALA A 43 26.81 3.02 22.94
CA ALA A 43 25.50 2.40 22.82
C ALA A 43 25.59 0.86 22.86
N SER A 44 24.76 0.23 23.67
CA SER A 44 24.64 -1.23 23.81
C SER A 44 23.32 -1.73 23.21
N GLY A 45 23.08 -3.05 23.24
CA GLY A 45 21.88 -3.65 22.65
C GLY A 45 21.99 -3.90 21.15
N ASP A 46 20.83 -4.09 20.50
CA ASP A 46 20.72 -4.38 19.06
C ASP A 46 20.64 -3.07 18.26
N LEU A 47 21.81 -2.57 17.85
CA LEU A 47 21.93 -1.31 17.11
C LEU A 47 21.18 -1.31 15.78
N SER A 48 21.01 -2.49 15.14
CA SER A 48 20.19 -2.63 13.93
C SER A 48 18.73 -2.29 14.19
N ILE A 49 18.18 -2.72 15.33
CA ILE A 49 16.80 -2.44 15.72
C ILE A 49 16.64 -0.99 16.14
N THR A 50 17.58 -0.45 16.93
CA THR A 50 17.56 0.98 17.31
C THR A 50 17.57 1.90 16.10
N MET A 51 18.35 1.56 15.07
CA MET A 51 18.37 2.28 13.80
C MET A 51 17.00 2.27 13.10
N ILE A 52 16.35 1.11 13.04
CA ILE A 52 15.02 0.94 12.42
C ILE A 52 13.94 1.71 13.19
N GLU A 53 13.98 1.69 14.53
CA GLU A 53 13.08 2.47 15.38
C GLU A 53 13.30 3.99 15.22
N GLY A 54 14.54 4.42 14.94
CA GLY A 54 14.85 5.79 14.55
C GLY A 54 14.17 6.20 13.24
N VAL A 55 14.20 5.32 12.24
CA VAL A 55 13.50 5.52 10.97
C VAL A 55 11.98 5.52 11.16
N ASP A 56 11.44 4.70 12.05
CA ASP A 56 10.01 4.69 12.36
C ASP A 56 9.52 6.06 12.86
N ARG A 57 10.24 6.63 13.84
CA ARG A 57 9.95 7.98 14.37
C ARG A 57 10.12 9.07 13.31
N PHE A 58 11.13 8.94 12.46
CA PHE A 58 11.35 9.86 11.35
C PHE A 58 10.15 9.85 10.37
N LEU A 59 9.67 8.67 9.98
CA LEU A 59 8.52 8.56 9.07
C LEU A 59 7.21 9.06 9.70
N ASP A 60 7.02 8.86 11.00
CA ASP A 60 5.90 9.48 11.72
C ASP A 60 5.94 11.01 11.68
N ALA A 61 7.15 11.59 11.84
CA ALA A 61 7.33 13.03 11.73
C ALA A 61 7.08 13.54 10.30
N GLU A 62 7.50 12.82 9.27
CA GLU A 62 7.23 13.17 7.86
C GLU A 62 5.72 13.13 7.55
N ILE A 63 5.00 12.09 8.01
CA ILE A 63 3.54 12.03 7.88
C ILE A 63 2.87 13.21 8.58
N ALA A 64 3.29 13.52 9.81
CA ALA A 64 2.76 14.65 10.55
C ALA A 64 3.04 15.99 9.86
N ALA A 65 4.21 16.15 9.23
CA ALA A 65 4.57 17.33 8.48
C ALA A 65 3.69 17.52 7.24
N GLU A 66 3.48 16.47 6.44
CA GLU A 66 2.60 16.52 5.25
C GLU A 66 1.15 16.88 5.65
N LEU A 67 0.64 16.28 6.73
CA LEU A 67 -0.71 16.55 7.24
C LEU A 67 -0.87 17.92 7.91
N LYS A 68 0.23 18.55 8.31
CA LYS A 68 0.25 19.94 8.80
C LYS A 68 0.29 20.94 7.64
N GLU A 69 1.10 20.66 6.61
CA GLU A 69 1.28 21.56 5.48
C GLU A 69 0.06 21.58 4.56
N ARG A 70 -0.56 20.41 4.32
CA ARG A 70 -1.79 20.27 3.52
C ARG A 70 -1.76 21.06 2.22
N ARG A 71 -0.70 20.84 1.42
CA ARG A 71 -0.44 21.54 0.15
C ARG A 71 -1.62 21.53 -0.83
N GLY A 72 -2.55 20.60 -0.67
CA GLY A 72 -3.59 20.31 -1.66
C GLY A 72 -2.99 19.61 -2.87
N GLY A 73 -3.83 18.95 -3.64
CA GLY A 73 -3.44 18.23 -4.84
C GLY A 73 -4.49 18.35 -5.92
N THR A 74 -4.11 18.08 -7.16
CA THR A 74 -4.97 18.20 -8.34
C THR A 74 -5.72 16.92 -8.65
N ARG A 75 -6.76 16.99 -9.51
CA ARG A 75 -7.47 15.79 -10.00
C ARG A 75 -6.54 14.91 -10.84
N GLU A 76 -5.68 15.52 -11.64
CA GLU A 76 -4.71 14.86 -12.51
C GLU A 76 -3.70 14.06 -11.69
N GLU A 77 -3.21 14.63 -10.60
CA GLU A 77 -2.34 13.91 -9.67
C GLU A 77 -3.06 12.76 -8.97
N LEU A 78 -4.32 12.96 -8.54
CA LEU A 78 -5.14 11.92 -7.93
C LEU A 78 -5.34 10.75 -8.91
N ALA A 79 -5.69 11.05 -10.16
CA ALA A 79 -5.84 10.08 -11.24
C ALA A 79 -4.53 9.31 -11.49
N ARG A 80 -3.40 10.03 -11.49
CA ARG A 80 -2.07 9.44 -11.68
C ARG A 80 -1.70 8.48 -10.55
N ILE A 81 -1.85 8.86 -9.28
CA ILE A 81 -1.46 8.02 -8.14
C ILE A 81 -2.39 6.82 -7.93
N LEU A 82 -3.64 6.88 -8.40
CA LEU A 82 -4.54 5.74 -8.44
C LEU A 82 -4.30 4.81 -9.65
N GLY A 83 -3.54 5.26 -10.64
CA GLY A 83 -3.21 4.48 -11.84
C GLY A 83 -4.14 4.70 -13.04
N LEU A 84 -5.10 5.63 -12.98
CA LEU A 84 -6.04 5.88 -14.07
C LEU A 84 -5.36 6.42 -15.34
N SER A 85 -4.16 6.99 -15.23
CA SER A 85 -3.37 7.39 -16.40
C SER A 85 -2.86 6.20 -17.23
N ARG A 86 -2.90 4.99 -16.69
CA ARG A 86 -2.41 3.76 -17.35
C ARG A 86 -3.49 3.02 -18.11
N ASP A 87 -4.75 3.17 -17.72
CA ASP A 87 -5.88 2.50 -18.35
C ASP A 87 -7.06 3.44 -18.50
N GLN A 88 -7.80 3.29 -19.59
CA GLN A 88 -8.95 4.14 -19.90
C GLN A 88 -10.16 3.28 -20.20
N ASN A 89 -11.34 3.80 -19.89
CA ASN A 89 -12.59 3.18 -20.32
C ASN A 89 -12.79 3.39 -21.83
N PRO A 90 -13.48 2.46 -22.50
CA PRO A 90 -13.82 2.63 -23.91
C PRO A 90 -14.86 3.74 -24.11
N GLU A 91 -14.78 4.45 -25.24
CA GLU A 91 -15.67 5.57 -25.57
C GLU A 91 -17.13 5.14 -25.80
N ASP A 92 -17.35 3.91 -26.29
CA ASP A 92 -18.68 3.37 -26.55
C ASP A 92 -19.13 2.37 -25.47
N ASN A 93 -19.57 2.95 -24.34
CA ASN A 93 -20.06 2.22 -23.18
C ASN A 93 -21.59 2.20 -23.10
N SER A 94 -22.17 1.03 -22.86
CA SER A 94 -23.61 0.81 -22.67
C SER A 94 -23.86 -0.40 -21.76
N PHE A 95 -24.97 -0.43 -21.04
CA PHE A 95 -25.36 -1.59 -20.25
C PHE A 95 -25.87 -2.73 -21.14
N ARG A 96 -25.30 -3.93 -20.93
CA ARG A 96 -25.75 -5.19 -21.51
C ARG A 96 -26.41 -6.03 -20.44
N TYR A 97 -27.66 -6.42 -20.66
CA TYR A 97 -28.45 -7.18 -19.70
C TYR A 97 -28.09 -8.67 -19.76
N ALA A 98 -27.80 -9.28 -18.61
CA ALA A 98 -27.46 -10.70 -18.51
C ALA A 98 -28.74 -11.56 -18.51
N GLY A 99 -29.21 -11.98 -19.70
CA GLY A 99 -30.35 -12.91 -19.81
C GLY A 99 -30.64 -13.36 -21.24
N ARG A 100 -30.87 -14.67 -21.44
CA ARG A 100 -31.44 -15.21 -22.69
C ARG A 100 -32.95 -14.93 -22.67
N ARG A 101 -33.43 -14.06 -23.57
CA ARG A 101 -34.83 -13.58 -23.69
C ARG A 101 -35.36 -12.83 -22.44
N TRP A 102 -35.11 -11.51 -22.38
CA TRP A 102 -36.01 -10.50 -21.78
C TRP A 102 -36.51 -10.65 -20.31
N GLY A 103 -36.04 -11.61 -19.51
CA GLY A 103 -36.49 -11.78 -18.11
C GLY A 103 -35.77 -10.87 -17.11
N VAL A 104 -36.50 -10.33 -16.13
CA VAL A 104 -35.96 -9.57 -14.99
C VAL A 104 -35.37 -10.50 -13.92
N THR A 105 -34.26 -10.11 -13.29
CA THR A 105 -33.60 -10.86 -12.19
C THR A 105 -34.42 -10.85 -10.89
N GLY A 106 -35.24 -9.82 -10.71
CA GLY A 106 -36.14 -9.68 -9.57
C GLY A 106 -37.21 -8.61 -9.80
N ASN A 107 -38.32 -8.72 -9.07
CA ASN A 107 -39.40 -7.73 -9.07
C ASN A 107 -39.57 -7.16 -7.66
N GLY A 108 -39.39 -5.84 -7.53
CA GLY A 108 -39.67 -5.09 -6.32
C GLY A 108 -41.04 -4.44 -6.33
N ARG A 109 -41.40 -3.80 -5.22
CA ARG A 109 -42.66 -3.07 -5.07
C ARG A 109 -42.59 -1.73 -5.82
N ASN A 110 -42.83 -1.76 -7.14
CA ASN A 110 -42.77 -0.64 -8.12
C ASN A 110 -41.43 -0.44 -8.84
N TYR A 111 -40.55 -1.43 -8.87
CA TYR A 111 -39.31 -1.41 -9.64
C TYR A 111 -38.94 -2.84 -10.10
N THR A 112 -38.08 -2.94 -11.09
CA THR A 112 -37.49 -4.21 -11.57
C THR A 112 -36.00 -4.22 -11.32
N VAL A 113 -35.41 -5.41 -11.18
CA VAL A 113 -33.97 -5.59 -10.99
C VAL A 113 -33.43 -6.44 -12.13
N ASN A 114 -32.35 -6.02 -12.74
CA ASN A 114 -31.67 -6.77 -13.79
C ASN A 114 -30.16 -6.80 -13.54
N GLU A 115 -29.52 -7.94 -13.76
CA GLU A 115 -28.06 -7.97 -13.89
C GLU A 115 -27.64 -7.27 -15.19
N VAL A 116 -26.69 -6.35 -15.08
CA VAL A 116 -26.11 -5.61 -16.20
C VAL A 116 -24.59 -5.74 -16.19
N ARG A 117 -24.01 -5.73 -17.38
CA ARG A 117 -22.57 -5.69 -17.65
C ARG A 117 -22.23 -4.48 -18.51
N TRP A 118 -21.10 -3.85 -18.26
CA TRP A 118 -20.59 -2.76 -19.09
C TRP A 118 -19.07 -2.87 -19.22
N LYS A 119 -18.52 -2.40 -20.34
CA LYS A 119 -17.09 -2.47 -20.56
C LYS A 119 -16.38 -1.45 -19.67
N THR A 120 -15.15 -1.76 -19.31
CA THR A 120 -14.27 -0.87 -18.55
C THR A 120 -12.83 -1.08 -19.03
N PHE A 121 -11.87 -0.55 -18.29
CA PHE A 121 -10.45 -0.56 -18.58
C PHE A 121 -9.91 -1.87 -19.18
N GLY A 122 -9.02 -1.72 -20.18
CA GLY A 122 -8.48 -2.85 -20.93
C GLY A 122 -9.59 -3.69 -21.58
N ASN A 123 -9.50 -5.00 -21.45
CA ASN A 123 -10.50 -5.95 -21.94
C ASN A 123 -11.37 -6.50 -20.80
N THR A 124 -11.70 -5.65 -19.83
CA THR A 124 -12.45 -6.00 -18.61
C THR A 124 -13.90 -5.54 -18.72
N GLU A 125 -14.80 -6.21 -18.02
CA GLU A 125 -16.18 -5.78 -17.84
C GLU A 125 -16.52 -5.65 -16.36
N ALA A 126 -17.27 -4.61 -16.03
CA ALA A 126 -17.91 -4.52 -14.74
C ALA A 126 -19.29 -5.19 -14.80
N VAL A 127 -19.72 -5.73 -13.67
CA VAL A 127 -21.05 -6.35 -13.51
C VAL A 127 -21.72 -5.81 -12.26
N GLY A 128 -23.04 -5.72 -12.29
CA GLY A 128 -23.84 -5.25 -11.16
C GLY A 128 -25.32 -5.47 -11.36
N LEU A 129 -26.12 -4.98 -10.42
CA LEU A 129 -27.58 -4.98 -10.50
C LEU A 129 -28.09 -3.58 -10.82
N LEU A 130 -28.96 -3.46 -11.80
CA LEU A 130 -29.67 -2.24 -12.17
C LEU A 130 -31.12 -2.32 -11.71
N PHE A 131 -31.48 -1.43 -10.79
CA PHE A 131 -32.82 -1.25 -10.24
C PHE A 131 -33.52 -0.14 -11.04
N GLU A 132 -34.59 -0.48 -11.73
CA GLU A 132 -35.31 0.44 -12.62
C GLU A 132 -36.76 0.61 -12.14
N PRO A 133 -37.22 1.84 -11.88
CA PRO A 133 -38.59 2.08 -11.43
C PRO A 133 -39.61 1.67 -12.50
N SER A 134 -40.69 1.05 -12.07
CA SER A 134 -41.81 0.63 -12.91
C SER A 134 -42.79 1.78 -13.13
N GLY A 135 -43.30 1.91 -14.35
CA GLY A 135 -44.40 2.83 -14.67
C GLY A 135 -44.00 4.27 -15.01
N GLY A 136 -42.75 4.51 -15.45
CA GLY A 136 -42.35 5.81 -15.98
C GLY A 136 -40.82 5.97 -16.13
N ALA A 137 -40.40 7.09 -16.71
CA ALA A 137 -38.99 7.45 -16.79
C ALA A 137 -38.38 7.62 -15.39
N PRO A 138 -37.13 7.17 -15.14
CA PRO A 138 -36.46 7.37 -13.86
C PRO A 138 -36.33 8.86 -13.54
N LEU A 139 -36.28 9.20 -12.26
CA LEU A 139 -36.14 10.59 -11.84
C LEU A 139 -34.69 11.06 -11.90
N VAL A 140 -33.78 10.22 -11.42
CA VAL A 140 -32.36 10.48 -11.24
C VAL A 140 -31.61 9.17 -11.34
N ASP A 141 -30.38 9.24 -11.85
CA ASP A 141 -29.48 8.10 -11.93
C ASP A 141 -28.58 8.07 -10.69
N VAL A 142 -28.45 6.90 -10.08
CA VAL A 142 -27.65 6.71 -8.87
C VAL A 142 -26.71 5.53 -9.05
N ILE A 143 -25.43 5.73 -8.77
CA ILE A 143 -24.46 4.65 -8.59
C ILE A 143 -24.32 4.43 -7.08
N ALA A 144 -24.86 3.32 -6.59
CA ALA A 144 -24.85 2.92 -5.18
C ALA A 144 -23.75 1.87 -4.96
N LEU A 145 -22.72 2.24 -4.20
CA LEU A 145 -21.53 1.41 -3.98
C LEU A 145 -21.62 0.70 -2.62
N PRO A 146 -21.62 -0.64 -2.58
CA PRO A 146 -21.60 -1.40 -1.33
C PRO A 146 -20.25 -1.25 -0.60
N ASP A 147 -20.16 -1.69 0.66
CA ASP A 147 -18.85 -2.04 1.20
C ASP A 147 -18.30 -3.30 0.48
N ALA A 148 -16.98 -3.51 0.51
CA ALA A 148 -16.37 -4.59 -0.27
C ALA A 148 -16.90 -5.98 0.05
N ASP A 149 -17.38 -6.22 1.27
CA ASP A 149 -17.92 -7.50 1.72
C ASP A 149 -19.45 -7.61 1.62
N GLN A 150 -20.10 -6.67 0.93
CA GLN A 150 -21.53 -6.72 0.65
C GLN A 150 -21.80 -6.99 -0.82
N ASP A 151 -22.64 -8.00 -1.07
CA ASP A 151 -23.11 -8.29 -2.43
C ASP A 151 -24.17 -7.26 -2.87
N PRO A 152 -24.30 -6.98 -4.18
CA PRO A 152 -25.34 -6.10 -4.69
C PRO A 152 -26.77 -6.44 -4.24
N GLU A 153 -27.05 -7.73 -4.04
CA GLU A 153 -28.33 -8.26 -3.57
C GLU A 153 -28.71 -7.72 -2.18
N GLU A 154 -27.75 -7.53 -1.27
CA GLU A 154 -28.00 -7.01 0.08
C GLU A 154 -28.58 -5.60 0.06
N LEU A 155 -28.10 -4.76 -0.85
CA LEU A 155 -28.58 -3.37 -1.03
C LEU A 155 -30.00 -3.33 -1.61
N GLY A 156 -30.45 -4.43 -2.21
CA GLY A 156 -31.80 -4.62 -2.74
C GLY A 156 -32.79 -5.34 -1.81
N ALA A 157 -32.36 -5.77 -0.62
CA ALA A 157 -33.11 -6.73 0.22
C ALA A 157 -33.51 -8.01 -0.56
N MET A 158 -32.57 -8.53 -1.36
CA MET A 158 -32.72 -9.75 -2.15
C MET A 158 -32.02 -10.91 -1.45
N GLU A 159 -32.69 -12.06 -1.34
CA GLU A 159 -32.01 -13.27 -0.87
C GLU A 159 -30.90 -13.71 -1.85
N PRO A 160 -29.85 -14.45 -1.40
CA PRO A 160 -29.43 -14.58 -0.01
C PRO A 160 -28.87 -13.24 0.49
N HIS A 161 -29.49 -12.65 1.53
CA HIS A 161 -28.95 -11.46 2.19
C HIS A 161 -28.58 -11.75 3.63
N SER A 162 -27.63 -10.98 4.17
CA SER A 162 -27.23 -11.04 5.56
C SER A 162 -27.29 -9.65 6.18
N GLU A 163 -28.03 -9.47 7.26
CA GLU A 163 -28.10 -8.18 7.97
C GLU A 163 -26.82 -7.85 8.78
N ARG A 164 -25.71 -8.58 8.56
CA ARG A 164 -24.47 -8.52 9.36
C ARG A 164 -23.85 -7.13 9.46
N GLN A 165 -23.94 -6.31 8.42
CA GLN A 165 -23.32 -4.99 8.36
C GLN A 165 -24.28 -3.86 8.74
N GLN A 166 -25.50 -4.18 9.18
CA GLN A 166 -26.54 -3.22 9.55
C GLN A 166 -26.79 -2.14 8.47
N THR A 167 -26.60 -2.39 7.17
CA THR A 167 -26.90 -1.37 6.15
C THR A 167 -28.38 -1.38 5.79
N HIS A 168 -28.98 -0.23 5.49
CA HIS A 168 -30.32 -0.22 4.87
C HIS A 168 -30.24 -0.83 3.46
N PRO A 169 -31.32 -1.43 2.91
CA PRO A 169 -31.39 -1.77 1.50
C PRO A 169 -31.62 -0.48 0.68
N PHE A 170 -30.60 0.38 0.66
CA PHE A 170 -30.72 1.75 0.15
C PHE A 170 -30.92 1.80 -1.37
N ALA A 171 -30.52 0.78 -2.12
CA ALA A 171 -30.82 0.69 -3.55
C ALA A 171 -32.32 0.47 -3.79
N ALA A 172 -32.93 -0.46 -3.05
CA ALA A 172 -34.38 -0.69 -3.08
C ALA A 172 -35.16 0.57 -2.65
N GLN A 173 -34.71 1.25 -1.59
CA GLN A 173 -35.31 2.50 -1.11
C GLN A 173 -35.37 3.59 -2.17
N MET A 174 -34.23 3.84 -2.84
CA MET A 174 -34.13 4.85 -3.86
C MET A 174 -34.91 4.46 -5.11
N ALA A 175 -34.88 3.18 -5.51
CA ALA A 175 -35.70 2.67 -6.60
C ALA A 175 -37.20 2.89 -6.35
N MET A 176 -37.67 2.59 -5.13
CA MET A 176 -39.06 2.85 -4.72
C MET A 176 -39.44 4.34 -4.75
N ALA A 177 -38.47 5.22 -4.48
CA ALA A 177 -38.64 6.67 -4.56
C ALA A 177 -38.61 7.21 -6.01
N GLY A 178 -38.33 6.36 -7.01
CA GLY A 178 -38.31 6.68 -8.44
C GLY A 178 -36.93 6.88 -9.04
N CYS A 179 -35.84 6.62 -8.31
CA CYS A 179 -34.48 6.66 -8.85
C CYS A 179 -34.19 5.40 -9.69
N ARG A 180 -33.36 5.51 -10.73
CA ARG A 180 -32.68 4.34 -11.31
C ARG A 180 -31.37 4.15 -10.56
N VAL A 181 -31.12 2.95 -10.06
CA VAL A 181 -29.98 2.68 -9.18
C VAL A 181 -29.14 1.54 -9.73
N LEU A 182 -27.85 1.79 -10.00
CA LEU A 182 -26.86 0.76 -10.31
C LEU A 182 -26.10 0.39 -9.06
N VAL A 183 -25.95 -0.91 -8.79
CA VAL A 183 -25.15 -1.47 -7.71
C VAL A 183 -24.06 -2.38 -8.30
N PRO A 184 -22.82 -1.89 -8.47
CA PRO A 184 -21.70 -2.70 -8.96
C PRO A 184 -21.24 -3.76 -7.96
N VAL A 185 -20.68 -4.86 -8.48
CA VAL A 185 -19.91 -5.83 -7.67
C VAL A 185 -18.53 -5.27 -7.36
N LEU A 186 -18.17 -5.26 -6.07
CA LEU A 186 -16.81 -4.96 -5.59
C LEU A 186 -16.05 -6.24 -5.24
N ILE A 187 -14.72 -6.15 -5.20
CA ILE A 187 -13.89 -7.30 -4.79
C ILE A 187 -13.94 -7.48 -3.27
N LYS A 188 -14.47 -8.61 -2.80
CA LYS A 188 -14.52 -9.02 -1.38
C LYS A 188 -13.15 -9.17 -0.71
N ARG A 189 -13.14 -9.07 0.63
CA ARG A 189 -11.97 -9.22 1.50
C ARG A 189 -11.75 -10.65 2.01
N GLU A 190 -12.46 -11.62 1.45
CA GLU A 190 -12.30 -13.04 1.76
C GLU A 190 -10.84 -13.48 1.66
N GLU A 191 -10.44 -14.43 2.51
CA GLU A 191 -9.07 -14.93 2.50
C GLU A 191 -8.79 -15.74 1.22
N HIS A 192 -7.70 -15.40 0.55
CA HIS A 192 -7.22 -16.04 -0.67
C HIS A 192 -5.69 -16.14 -0.63
N HIS A 193 -5.14 -17.35 -0.74
CA HIS A 193 -3.70 -17.62 -0.62
C HIS A 193 -3.05 -17.03 0.66
N ALA A 194 -3.73 -17.19 1.81
CA ALA A 194 -3.30 -16.71 3.13
C ALA A 194 -3.15 -15.18 3.26
N MET A 195 -3.90 -14.41 2.45
CA MET A 195 -4.04 -12.95 2.53
C MET A 195 -5.46 -12.53 2.13
N PRO A 196 -5.91 -11.30 2.38
CA PRO A 196 -7.17 -10.82 1.82
C PRO A 196 -7.14 -10.83 0.29
N MET A 197 -8.22 -11.24 -0.37
CA MET A 197 -8.30 -11.27 -1.84
C MET A 197 -8.05 -9.90 -2.47
N ARG A 198 -8.54 -8.82 -1.85
CA ARG A 198 -8.22 -7.44 -2.26
C ARG A 198 -6.72 -7.16 -2.24
N GLU A 199 -6.01 -7.58 -1.19
CA GLU A 199 -4.55 -7.45 -1.12
C GLU A 199 -3.87 -8.29 -2.21
N TRP A 200 -4.34 -9.51 -2.43
CA TRP A 200 -3.80 -10.40 -3.46
C TRP A 200 -3.90 -9.80 -4.87
N LEU A 201 -5.01 -9.15 -5.22
CA LEU A 201 -5.16 -8.43 -6.49
C LEU A 201 -4.41 -7.09 -6.51
N HIS A 202 -4.33 -6.40 -5.38
CA HIS A 202 -3.67 -5.10 -5.28
C HIS A 202 -2.16 -5.21 -5.48
N ARG A 203 -1.51 -6.24 -4.93
CA ARG A 203 -0.04 -6.40 -5.04
C ARG A 203 0.49 -6.42 -6.49
N PRO A 204 -0.01 -7.25 -7.42
CA PRO A 204 0.44 -7.19 -8.81
C PRO A 204 0.03 -5.87 -9.50
N ALA A 205 -1.14 -5.31 -9.18
CA ALA A 205 -1.53 -3.99 -9.72
C ALA A 205 -0.55 -2.88 -9.28
N TRP A 206 -0.13 -2.90 -8.02
CA TRP A 206 0.81 -1.95 -7.41
C TRP A 206 2.15 -1.92 -8.14
N GLU A 207 2.77 -3.08 -8.35
CA GLU A 207 4.04 -3.20 -9.08
C GLU A 207 3.93 -2.71 -10.53
N LEU A 208 2.73 -2.73 -11.11
CA LEU A 208 2.42 -2.25 -12.45
C LEU A 208 1.95 -0.78 -12.48
N GLY A 209 2.11 -0.05 -11.37
CA GLY A 209 1.77 1.38 -11.25
C GLY A 209 0.27 1.66 -11.21
N ARG A 210 -0.52 0.71 -10.69
CA ARG A 210 -1.98 0.77 -10.60
C ARG A 210 -2.44 0.47 -9.18
N THR A 211 -3.72 0.71 -8.91
CA THR A 211 -4.33 0.34 -7.62
C THR A 211 -5.65 -0.37 -7.84
N LEU A 212 -6.01 -1.27 -6.92
CA LEU A 212 -7.33 -1.91 -6.95
C LEU A 212 -8.46 -0.86 -6.88
N ALA A 213 -8.29 0.18 -6.08
CA ALA A 213 -9.24 1.29 -6.02
C ALA A 213 -9.34 2.04 -7.36
N GLY A 214 -8.23 2.22 -8.08
CA GLY A 214 -8.24 2.81 -9.42
C GLY A 214 -9.05 1.99 -10.42
N TYR A 215 -8.93 0.66 -10.40
CA TYR A 215 -9.77 -0.22 -11.20
C TYR A 215 -11.25 -0.10 -10.86
N GLU A 216 -11.61 -0.13 -9.58
CA GLU A 216 -13.01 -0.02 -9.16
C GLU A 216 -13.58 1.39 -9.44
N VAL A 217 -12.78 2.46 -9.35
CA VAL A 217 -13.17 3.79 -9.83
C VAL A 217 -13.42 3.79 -11.32
N LEU A 218 -12.57 3.16 -12.14
CA LEU A 218 -12.80 3.06 -13.59
C LEU A 218 -14.11 2.33 -13.91
N LYS A 219 -14.50 1.32 -13.12
CA LYS A 219 -15.83 0.69 -13.25
C LYS A 219 -16.96 1.69 -13.01
N VAL A 220 -16.83 2.55 -11.99
CA VAL A 220 -17.79 3.63 -11.71
C VAL A 220 -17.85 4.63 -12.87
N LEU A 221 -16.70 5.07 -13.39
CA LEU A 221 -16.65 6.01 -14.51
C LEU A 221 -17.26 5.41 -15.79
N GLY A 222 -17.09 4.11 -16.02
CA GLY A 222 -17.72 3.40 -17.14
C GLY A 222 -19.24 3.35 -17.02
N ALA A 223 -19.76 3.30 -15.79
CA ALA A 223 -21.20 3.41 -15.56
C ALA A 223 -21.73 4.84 -15.80
N VAL A 224 -20.92 5.87 -15.47
CA VAL A 224 -21.25 7.26 -15.83
C VAL A 224 -21.36 7.41 -17.35
N ASP A 225 -20.44 6.80 -18.12
CA ASP A 225 -20.51 6.79 -19.59
C ASP A 225 -21.84 6.17 -20.08
N CYS A 226 -22.23 5.03 -19.50
CA CYS A 226 -23.50 4.36 -19.84
C CYS A 226 -24.71 5.26 -19.56
N PHE A 227 -24.76 5.92 -18.39
CA PHE A 227 -25.88 6.79 -18.03
C PHE A 227 -25.96 8.09 -18.84
N ARG A 228 -24.84 8.55 -19.41
CA ARG A 228 -24.81 9.75 -20.27
C ARG A 228 -25.23 9.48 -21.72
N LYS A 229 -25.40 8.23 -22.13
CA LYS A 229 -25.89 7.87 -23.48
C LYS A 229 -27.32 8.34 -23.74
N ASP A 230 -27.68 8.37 -25.02
CA ASP A 230 -29.02 8.76 -25.44
C ASP A 230 -30.11 7.73 -25.08
N ASP A 231 -29.73 6.47 -24.99
CA ASP A 231 -30.55 5.37 -24.49
C ASP A 231 -29.79 4.65 -23.36
N PRO A 232 -29.83 5.19 -22.13
CA PRO A 232 -28.98 4.71 -21.05
C PRO A 232 -29.45 3.35 -20.50
N SER A 233 -30.74 3.00 -20.64
CA SER A 233 -31.29 1.70 -20.22
C SER A 233 -32.71 1.51 -20.76
N ARG A 234 -33.33 0.36 -20.50
CA ARG A 234 -34.72 0.05 -20.90
C ARG A 234 -35.77 1.06 -20.42
N SER A 235 -35.51 1.78 -19.33
CA SER A 235 -36.40 2.83 -18.79
C SER A 235 -36.16 4.21 -19.39
N GLY A 236 -35.27 4.33 -20.38
CA GLY A 236 -34.96 5.58 -21.07
C GLY A 236 -34.18 6.57 -20.22
N LYS A 237 -34.17 7.84 -20.60
CA LYS A 237 -33.42 8.90 -19.90
C LYS A 237 -34.08 9.30 -18.59
N SER A 238 -33.27 9.57 -17.57
CA SER A 238 -33.79 10.15 -16.33
C SER A 238 -34.35 11.56 -16.57
N THR A 239 -35.40 11.94 -15.85
CA THR A 239 -36.05 13.24 -16.03
C THR A 239 -35.15 14.40 -15.61
N SER A 240 -34.38 14.25 -14.54
CA SER A 240 -33.44 15.27 -14.07
C SER A 240 -32.13 15.34 -14.87
N ARG A 241 -31.75 14.26 -15.58
CA ARG A 241 -30.42 14.10 -16.21
C ARG A 241 -29.25 14.20 -15.25
N LYS A 242 -29.51 14.02 -13.96
CA LYS A 242 -28.53 14.06 -12.88
C LYS A 242 -28.03 12.67 -12.55
N ILE A 243 -26.74 12.58 -12.24
CA ILE A 243 -26.09 11.34 -11.80
C ILE A 243 -25.46 11.59 -10.44
N ALA A 244 -25.90 10.84 -9.42
CA ALA A 244 -25.29 10.85 -8.10
C ALA A 244 -24.48 9.57 -7.86
N VAL A 245 -23.40 9.66 -7.09
CA VAL A 245 -22.70 8.48 -6.56
C VAL A 245 -22.82 8.46 -5.05
N MET A 246 -23.03 7.29 -4.46
CA MET A 246 -23.04 7.17 -3.01
C MET A 246 -22.55 5.81 -2.58
N GLY A 247 -21.94 5.71 -1.40
CA GLY A 247 -21.50 4.42 -0.92
C GLY A 247 -21.15 4.34 0.55
N TRP A 248 -21.04 3.10 1.00
CA TRP A 248 -20.73 2.71 2.37
C TRP A 248 -19.36 2.01 2.44
N GLY A 249 -18.54 2.36 3.43
CA GLY A 249 -17.25 1.71 3.66
C GLY A 249 -16.29 1.86 2.49
N GLU A 250 -15.89 0.76 1.85
CA GLU A 250 -15.12 0.82 0.59
C GLU A 250 -15.89 1.56 -0.52
N GLY A 251 -17.20 1.37 -0.61
CA GLY A 251 -18.04 2.13 -1.52
C GLY A 251 -18.04 3.63 -1.21
N GLY A 252 -17.94 4.02 0.07
CA GLY A 252 -17.81 5.42 0.48
C GLY A 252 -16.49 6.04 -0.02
N ARG A 253 -15.39 5.28 0.08
CA ARG A 253 -14.09 5.65 -0.48
C ARG A 253 -14.14 5.84 -1.99
N LEU A 254 -14.68 4.85 -2.69
CA LEU A 254 -14.80 4.89 -4.14
C LEU A 254 -15.73 6.01 -4.60
N ALA A 255 -16.81 6.30 -3.86
CA ALA A 255 -17.70 7.44 -4.14
C ALA A 255 -16.97 8.78 -4.02
N LEU A 256 -16.16 8.97 -2.97
CA LEU A 256 -15.35 10.17 -2.80
C LEU A 256 -14.35 10.34 -3.95
N TYR A 257 -13.63 9.26 -4.29
CA TYR A 257 -12.63 9.29 -5.36
C TYR A 257 -13.27 9.55 -6.72
N ALA A 258 -14.34 8.83 -7.06
CA ALA A 258 -15.04 9.00 -8.33
C ALA A 258 -15.60 10.42 -8.48
N ALA A 259 -16.23 10.97 -7.44
CA ALA A 259 -16.73 12.34 -7.45
C ALA A 259 -15.59 13.37 -7.58
N ALA A 260 -14.43 13.10 -6.99
CA ALA A 260 -13.23 13.91 -7.14
C ALA A 260 -12.52 13.74 -8.51
N LEU A 261 -12.87 12.76 -9.32
CA LEU A 261 -12.21 12.49 -10.60
C LEU A 261 -13.09 12.81 -11.82
N ASP A 262 -14.41 12.65 -11.69
CA ASP A 262 -15.35 12.85 -12.78
C ASP A 262 -16.37 13.93 -12.43
N GLU A 263 -16.27 15.05 -13.14
CA GLU A 263 -17.14 16.22 -12.95
C GLU A 263 -18.55 16.02 -13.50
N ARG A 264 -18.80 14.93 -14.26
CA ARG A 264 -20.13 14.55 -14.74
C ARG A 264 -21.00 13.96 -13.62
N LEU A 265 -20.43 13.61 -12.46
CA LEU A 265 -21.20 13.26 -11.27
C LEU A 265 -21.70 14.56 -10.61
N ASP A 266 -23.01 14.70 -10.44
CA ASP A 266 -23.64 15.93 -9.95
C ASP A 266 -23.54 16.10 -8.42
N GLY A 267 -23.23 15.02 -7.68
CA GLY A 267 -22.98 15.08 -6.24
C GLY A 267 -22.69 13.70 -5.65
N ALA A 268 -22.21 13.68 -4.41
CA ALA A 268 -21.81 12.44 -3.74
C ALA A 268 -22.32 12.33 -2.30
N LEU A 269 -22.56 11.10 -1.84
CA LEU A 269 -22.75 10.77 -0.43
C LEU A 269 -21.74 9.71 0.01
N VAL A 270 -20.96 10.06 1.02
CA VAL A 270 -19.86 9.24 1.55
C VAL A 270 -20.22 8.81 2.98
N SER A 271 -20.42 7.51 3.19
CA SER A 271 -20.73 6.93 4.51
C SER A 271 -19.68 5.89 4.90
N GLY A 272 -19.34 5.82 6.19
CA GLY A 272 -18.40 4.81 6.72
C GLY A 272 -16.97 4.95 6.19
N TYR A 273 -16.63 6.10 5.61
CA TYR A 273 -15.30 6.41 5.13
C TYR A 273 -15.13 7.93 5.05
N PHE A 274 -14.59 8.57 6.08
CA PHE A 274 -14.08 9.94 6.01
C PHE A 274 -13.37 10.23 7.33
N GLY A 275 -12.19 10.85 7.32
CA GLY A 275 -11.53 11.27 8.56
C GLY A 275 -10.03 11.50 8.43
N PRO A 276 -9.34 11.73 9.55
CA PRO A 276 -7.90 11.97 9.55
C PRO A 276 -7.13 10.73 9.07
N ARG A 277 -6.12 10.95 8.22
CA ARG A 277 -5.34 9.89 7.56
C ARG A 277 -3.93 9.68 8.09
N ALA A 278 -3.64 10.17 9.30
CA ALA A 278 -2.33 10.02 9.97
C ALA A 278 -1.90 8.55 10.18
N ARG A 279 -2.87 7.62 10.22
CA ARG A 279 -2.61 6.18 10.34
C ARG A 279 -3.03 5.37 9.12
N VAL A 280 -3.05 5.95 7.92
CA VAL A 280 -3.40 5.21 6.68
C VAL A 280 -2.53 3.97 6.46
N TRP A 281 -1.30 3.98 6.96
CA TRP A 281 -0.38 2.84 6.91
C TRP A 281 -0.80 1.65 7.82
N ASP A 282 -1.75 1.85 8.73
CA ASP A 282 -2.36 0.81 9.60
C ASP A 282 -3.57 0.12 8.91
N GLU A 283 -4.04 0.67 7.78
CA GLU A 283 -5.12 0.09 6.98
C GLU A 283 -4.64 -1.13 6.17
N PRO A 284 -5.56 -2.01 5.72
CA PRO A 284 -5.23 -3.12 4.82
C PRO A 284 -4.41 -2.68 3.60
N ALA A 285 -3.55 -3.56 3.09
CA ALA A 285 -2.61 -3.22 2.03
C ALA A 285 -3.28 -2.68 0.75
N ASP A 286 -4.51 -3.12 0.43
CA ASP A 286 -5.26 -2.66 -0.73
C ASP A 286 -5.73 -1.18 -0.65
N ARG A 287 -5.63 -0.58 0.54
CA ARG A 287 -5.86 0.86 0.75
C ARG A 287 -4.64 1.72 0.51
N SER A 288 -3.47 1.12 0.26
CA SER A 288 -2.23 1.87 0.00
C SER A 288 -2.33 2.61 -1.34
N VAL A 289 -1.95 3.89 -1.32
CA VAL A 289 -1.83 4.74 -2.52
C VAL A 289 -0.53 5.54 -2.38
N PHE A 290 0.34 5.46 -3.37
CA PHE A 290 1.67 6.08 -3.30
C PHE A 290 1.57 7.61 -3.31
N GLY A 291 1.98 8.24 -2.21
CA GLY A 291 1.92 9.70 -2.06
C GLY A 291 0.56 10.26 -1.71
N LEU A 292 -0.38 9.45 -1.22
CA LEU A 292 -1.73 9.93 -0.89
C LEU A 292 -1.71 11.16 0.03
N LEU A 293 -0.85 11.20 1.03
CA LEU A 293 -0.82 12.29 2.00
C LEU A 293 -0.13 13.56 1.46
N ARG A 294 0.51 13.50 0.28
CA ARG A 294 1.07 14.67 -0.42
C ARG A 294 -0.01 15.43 -1.17
N GLY A 295 -1.01 15.91 -0.44
CA GLY A 295 -2.08 16.76 -0.97
C GLY A 295 -3.41 16.07 -1.25
N HIS A 296 -3.56 14.77 -0.96
CA HIS A 296 -4.79 14.02 -1.19
C HIS A 296 -5.25 13.23 0.05
N ALA A 297 -5.13 13.82 1.25
CA ALA A 297 -5.92 13.35 2.39
C ALA A 297 -7.41 13.66 2.17
N ASP A 298 -8.29 13.08 2.99
CA ASP A 298 -9.73 13.05 2.73
C ASP A 298 -10.35 14.43 2.51
N ALA A 299 -9.99 15.43 3.33
CA ALA A 299 -10.51 16.79 3.15
C ALA A 299 -10.04 17.42 1.83
N GLU A 300 -8.78 17.22 1.44
CA GLU A 300 -8.25 17.72 0.18
C GLU A 300 -8.93 17.06 -1.02
N ILE A 301 -9.19 15.75 -0.97
CA ILE A 301 -9.98 15.06 -2.01
C ILE A 301 -11.42 15.61 -2.03
N ALA A 302 -12.04 15.83 -0.87
CA ALA A 302 -13.38 16.41 -0.80
C ALA A 302 -13.44 17.83 -1.37
N ARG A 303 -12.39 18.64 -1.22
CA ARG A 303 -12.29 19.97 -1.87
C ARG A 303 -12.35 19.86 -3.39
N LEU A 304 -11.82 18.79 -3.99
CA LEU A 304 -11.95 18.55 -5.42
C LEU A 304 -13.40 18.27 -5.84
N VAL A 305 -14.30 17.88 -4.94
CA VAL A 305 -15.73 17.70 -5.31
C VAL A 305 -16.43 19.05 -5.46
N ALA A 306 -16.02 20.07 -4.69
CA ALA A 306 -16.62 21.40 -4.73
C ALA A 306 -16.59 22.01 -6.16
N PRO A 307 -17.61 22.81 -6.54
CA PRO A 307 -18.76 23.27 -5.74
C PRO A 307 -19.92 22.26 -5.68
N ARG A 308 -19.76 21.04 -6.20
CA ARG A 308 -20.85 20.06 -6.25
C ARG A 308 -21.20 19.55 -4.84
N PRO A 309 -22.49 19.26 -4.56
CA PRO A 309 -22.92 18.77 -3.26
C PRO A 309 -22.20 17.50 -2.81
N LEU A 310 -21.70 17.51 -1.58
CA LEU A 310 -21.12 16.35 -0.91
C LEU A 310 -21.81 16.16 0.45
N VAL A 311 -22.37 14.99 0.70
CA VAL A 311 -22.90 14.61 2.01
C VAL A 311 -21.94 13.62 2.64
N ILE A 312 -21.51 13.87 3.88
CA ILE A 312 -20.64 12.99 4.64
C ILE A 312 -21.43 12.47 5.85
N GLU A 313 -21.46 11.16 6.01
CA GLU A 313 -22.02 10.49 7.18
C GLU A 313 -20.91 10.02 8.13
N THR A 314 -21.11 10.23 9.43
CA THR A 314 -20.22 9.80 10.52
C THR A 314 -21.01 9.09 11.63
N GLY A 315 -20.34 8.46 12.60
CA GLY A 315 -20.98 7.74 13.71
C GLY A 315 -21.21 6.24 13.48
N HIS A 316 -21.03 5.76 12.26
CA HIS A 316 -21.07 4.34 11.92
C HIS A 316 -19.99 4.04 10.87
N PHE A 317 -19.12 3.05 11.13
CA PHE A 317 -18.03 2.64 10.23
C PHE A 317 -18.01 1.11 10.09
N PRO A 318 -17.58 0.56 8.94
CA PRO A 318 -17.42 -0.88 8.80
C PRO A 318 -16.27 -1.38 9.67
N GLU A 319 -16.46 -2.56 10.26
CA GLU A 319 -15.42 -3.26 11.03
C GLU A 319 -14.76 -4.33 10.16
N TYR A 320 -13.45 -4.23 9.98
CA TYR A 320 -12.66 -5.27 9.35
C TYR A 320 -11.20 -5.16 9.78
N GLY A 321 -10.55 -6.30 9.96
CA GLY A 321 -9.10 -6.38 10.01
C GLY A 321 -8.58 -7.77 9.67
N PHE A 322 -7.28 -7.82 9.40
CA PHE A 322 -6.56 -9.03 9.04
C PHE A 322 -5.32 -9.15 9.92
N ARG A 323 -5.10 -10.32 10.51
CA ARG A 323 -4.03 -10.59 11.50
C ARG A 323 -4.07 -9.57 12.63
N LEU A 324 -5.14 -9.64 13.43
CA LEU A 324 -5.31 -8.86 14.65
C LEU A 324 -5.00 -9.74 15.86
N ASP A 325 -4.48 -9.14 16.93
CA ASP A 325 -4.37 -9.77 18.24
C ASP A 325 -5.74 -9.85 18.96
N GLU A 326 -5.72 -10.34 20.20
CA GLU A 326 -6.93 -10.52 21.02
C GLU A 326 -7.65 -9.18 21.30
N GLU A 327 -6.91 -8.07 21.27
CA GLU A 327 -7.41 -6.71 21.45
C GLU A 327 -7.86 -6.02 20.14
N GLY A 328 -7.78 -6.72 19.00
CA GLY A 328 -8.16 -6.16 17.70
C GLY A 328 -7.13 -5.17 17.13
N ILE A 329 -5.88 -5.23 17.59
CA ILE A 329 -4.75 -4.43 17.09
C ILE A 329 -3.98 -5.26 16.05
N PRO A 330 -3.55 -4.66 14.92
CA PRO A 330 -2.75 -5.38 13.93
C PRO A 330 -1.46 -6.01 14.51
N GLU A 331 -1.30 -7.32 14.36
CA GLU A 331 -0.17 -8.08 14.89
C GLU A 331 1.13 -7.71 14.15
N ARG A 332 2.02 -6.97 14.82
CA ARG A 332 3.34 -6.58 14.28
C ARG A 332 4.43 -7.48 14.84
N ILE A 333 4.51 -8.70 14.32
CA ILE A 333 5.42 -9.72 14.84
C ILE A 333 6.81 -9.65 14.17
N ARG A 334 7.85 -9.98 14.94
CA ARG A 334 9.26 -10.01 14.50
C ARG A 334 9.71 -11.41 14.07
N LYS A 335 8.79 -12.22 13.57
CA LYS A 335 9.01 -13.59 13.09
C LYS A 335 8.11 -13.89 11.90
N GLY A 336 8.33 -15.03 11.25
CA GLY A 336 7.45 -15.53 10.20
C GLY A 336 6.00 -15.66 10.67
N ALA A 337 5.10 -15.02 9.94
CA ALA A 337 3.66 -15.16 10.14
C ALA A 337 3.13 -16.39 9.40
N GLY A 338 2.14 -17.08 9.99
CA GLY A 338 1.43 -18.16 9.30
C GLY A 338 0.60 -17.67 8.11
N LYS A 339 0.16 -16.40 8.16
CA LYS A 339 -0.55 -15.70 7.07
C LYS A 339 0.38 -14.70 6.37
N ARG A 340 0.24 -14.56 5.06
CA ARG A 340 1.12 -13.76 4.19
C ARG A 340 0.65 -12.32 3.98
N GLY A 341 -0.63 -12.04 4.25
CA GLY A 341 -1.19 -10.70 4.13
C GLY A 341 -0.63 -9.72 5.17
N LYS A 342 -0.71 -8.43 4.84
CA LYS A 342 -0.31 -7.34 5.73
C LYS A 342 -1.26 -7.30 6.94
N PRO A 343 -0.75 -7.22 8.18
CA PRO A 343 -1.59 -6.95 9.33
C PRO A 343 -2.17 -5.52 9.20
N GLY A 344 -3.48 -5.38 9.39
CA GLY A 344 -4.13 -4.07 9.27
C GLY A 344 -5.63 -4.11 9.57
N ARG A 345 -6.19 -2.93 9.84
CA ARG A 345 -7.62 -2.76 10.15
C ARG A 345 -8.18 -1.49 9.54
N LEU A 346 -9.47 -1.47 9.23
CA LEU A 346 -10.14 -0.25 8.80
C LEU A 346 -10.11 0.80 9.92
N LEU A 347 -9.85 2.06 9.56
CA LEU A 347 -9.90 3.16 10.51
C LEU A 347 -11.35 3.47 10.89
N GLN A 348 -11.57 3.70 12.18
CA GLN A 348 -12.86 4.07 12.75
C GLN A 348 -12.69 5.40 13.50
N PRO A 349 -12.66 6.54 12.79
CA PRO A 349 -12.52 7.84 13.42
C PRO A 349 -13.76 8.19 14.23
N THR A 350 -13.55 8.92 15.33
CA THR A 350 -14.64 9.45 16.15
C THR A 350 -15.39 10.56 15.41
N ASP A 351 -16.65 10.82 15.79
CA ASP A 351 -17.44 11.96 15.28
C ASP A 351 -16.68 13.29 15.40
N LYS A 352 -15.90 13.46 16.48
CA LYS A 352 -15.08 14.66 16.68
C LYS A 352 -13.99 14.79 15.63
N GLU A 353 -13.26 13.70 15.36
CA GLU A 353 -12.21 13.67 14.34
C GLU A 353 -12.77 13.93 12.94
N VAL A 354 -13.93 13.34 12.61
CA VAL A 354 -14.60 13.61 11.33
C VAL A 354 -15.08 15.04 11.20
N ARG A 355 -15.62 15.64 12.27
CA ARG A 355 -16.02 17.06 12.29
C ARG A 355 -14.81 17.97 12.04
N ILE A 356 -13.68 17.69 12.69
CA ILE A 356 -12.44 18.45 12.49
C ILE A 356 -11.98 18.33 11.03
N GLU A 357 -11.91 17.11 10.50
CA GLU A 357 -11.48 16.88 9.11
C GLU A 357 -12.43 17.55 8.11
N THR A 358 -13.75 17.50 8.34
CA THR A 358 -14.75 18.16 7.50
C THR A 358 -14.60 19.68 7.52
N GLY A 359 -14.30 20.26 8.69
CA GLY A 359 -14.05 21.69 8.85
C GLY A 359 -12.88 22.19 8.00
N LEU A 360 -11.91 21.33 7.68
CA LEU A 360 -10.77 21.67 6.84
C LEU A 360 -11.19 21.87 5.37
N ILE A 361 -12.29 21.28 4.89
CA ILE A 361 -12.75 21.45 3.51
C ILE A 361 -13.12 22.93 3.26
N ASN A 362 -13.70 23.60 4.26
CA ASN A 362 -14.05 25.03 4.25
C ASN A 362 -14.98 25.43 3.08
N THR A 363 -16.11 24.74 2.92
CA THR A 363 -17.11 25.01 1.87
C THR A 363 -18.54 24.66 2.30
N ASP A 364 -19.52 25.43 1.84
CA ASP A 364 -20.96 25.20 2.08
C ASP A 364 -21.56 24.08 1.20
N ALA A 365 -20.77 23.58 0.24
CA ALA A 365 -21.15 22.44 -0.59
C ALA A 365 -21.28 21.14 0.23
N VAL A 366 -20.57 21.06 1.37
CA VAL A 366 -20.50 19.87 2.22
C VAL A 366 -21.58 19.90 3.31
N VAL A 367 -22.25 18.77 3.52
CA VAL A 367 -23.17 18.55 4.64
C VAL A 367 -22.69 17.36 5.44
N LEU A 368 -22.40 17.58 6.73
CA LEU A 368 -22.06 16.52 7.67
C LEU A 368 -23.30 16.04 8.44
N ARG A 369 -23.47 14.72 8.57
CA ARG A 369 -24.54 14.10 9.35
C ARG A 369 -24.00 12.99 10.25
N SER A 370 -24.29 13.05 11.54
CA SER A 370 -24.07 11.92 12.45
C SER A 370 -25.22 10.92 12.29
N VAL A 371 -24.90 9.65 12.08
CA VAL A 371 -25.84 8.56 11.83
C VAL A 371 -25.42 7.33 12.62
N ASN A 372 -26.40 6.49 12.96
CA ASN A 372 -26.18 5.19 13.61
C ASN A 372 -26.27 4.02 12.61
N ARG A 373 -26.51 4.31 11.34
CA ARG A 373 -26.68 3.34 10.25
C ARG A 373 -26.28 3.98 8.94
N ALA A 374 -25.69 3.21 8.04
CA ALA A 374 -25.19 3.71 6.75
C ALA A 374 -26.32 4.16 5.81
N ILE A 375 -26.07 5.21 5.04
CA ILE A 375 -26.91 5.72 3.94
C ILE A 375 -28.34 6.02 4.42
N GLN A 376 -28.49 6.89 5.42
CA GLN A 376 -29.81 7.21 5.96
C GLN A 376 -30.72 7.85 4.91
N PRO A 377 -32.03 7.57 4.93
CA PRO A 377 -33.01 8.19 4.03
C PRO A 377 -32.94 9.72 3.98
N GLU A 378 -32.71 10.35 5.12
CA GLU A 378 -32.59 11.81 5.18
C GLU A 378 -31.34 12.33 4.47
N SER A 379 -30.22 11.60 4.56
CA SER A 379 -28.95 11.99 3.97
C SER A 379 -28.97 11.94 2.46
N TRP A 380 -29.41 10.82 1.86
CA TRP A 380 -29.49 10.74 0.40
C TRP A 380 -30.60 11.66 -0.16
N ARG A 381 -31.71 11.87 0.56
CA ARG A 381 -32.72 12.89 0.16
C ARG A 381 -32.16 14.31 0.23
N THR A 382 -31.29 14.61 1.19
CA THR A 382 -30.57 15.89 1.27
C THR A 382 -29.68 16.09 0.06
N LEU A 383 -28.93 15.06 -0.36
CA LEU A 383 -28.14 15.09 -1.58
C LEU A 383 -29.03 15.34 -2.80
N MET A 384 -30.13 14.58 -2.96
CA MET A 384 -31.06 14.74 -4.08
C MET A 384 -31.64 16.15 -4.15
N LYS A 385 -31.97 16.77 -3.01
CA LYS A 385 -32.42 18.17 -2.95
C LYS A 385 -31.32 19.13 -3.44
N LYS A 386 -30.09 18.96 -2.96
CA LYS A 386 -28.96 19.83 -3.33
C LYS A 386 -28.56 19.74 -4.80
N ILE A 387 -28.71 18.57 -5.45
CA ILE A 387 -28.46 18.42 -6.90
C ILE A 387 -29.66 18.83 -7.78
N GLY A 388 -30.76 19.30 -7.17
CA GLY A 388 -31.96 19.76 -7.88
C GLY A 388 -32.96 18.66 -8.26
N ALA A 389 -32.80 17.43 -7.78
CA ALA A 389 -33.69 16.29 -8.06
C ALA A 389 -34.72 16.00 -6.93
N GLY A 390 -34.59 16.65 -5.76
CA GLY A 390 -35.34 16.29 -4.56
C GLY A 390 -36.87 16.45 -4.64
N ASN A 391 -37.36 17.45 -5.40
CA ASN A 391 -38.80 17.70 -5.55
C ASN A 391 -39.50 16.65 -6.42
N LEU A 392 -38.74 15.85 -7.17
CA LEU A 392 -39.27 14.84 -8.07
C LEU A 392 -39.56 13.52 -7.33
N LEU A 393 -38.93 13.29 -6.18
CA LEU A 393 -38.99 12.03 -5.46
C LEU A 393 -40.41 11.70 -4.98
N LYS A 394 -40.84 10.46 -5.18
CA LYS A 394 -42.10 9.96 -4.64
C LYS A 394 -42.04 9.99 -3.10
N ARG A 395 -43.06 10.55 -2.45
CA ARG A 395 -43.23 10.48 -0.98
C ARG A 395 -43.67 9.07 -0.63
N GLY A 396 -42.90 8.37 0.20
CA GLY A 396 -43.34 7.09 0.77
C GLY A 396 -44.39 7.32 1.85
N ASP A 397 -45.44 6.50 1.88
CA ASP A 397 -46.41 6.53 2.97
C ASP A 397 -45.78 5.86 4.21
N LYS A 398 -45.96 6.43 5.41
CA LYS A 398 -45.28 5.95 6.64
C LYS A 398 -45.66 4.51 7.04
N ARG A 399 -46.66 3.92 6.39
CA ARG A 399 -47.14 2.55 6.62
C ARG A 399 -46.41 1.48 5.76
N ASP A 400 -45.49 1.90 4.88
CA ASP A 400 -44.84 1.03 3.88
C ASP A 400 -43.37 0.68 4.17
N PHE A 401 -42.88 0.85 5.40
CA PHE A 401 -41.47 0.56 5.75
C PHE A 401 -41.10 -0.93 5.81
N GLY A 402 -41.99 -1.83 5.40
CA GLY A 402 -41.64 -3.23 5.16
C GLY A 402 -41.02 -3.42 3.78
N TRP A 403 -39.75 -3.82 3.71
CA TRP A 403 -39.15 -4.27 2.45
C TRP A 403 -39.82 -5.56 2.03
N VAL A 404 -40.47 -5.57 0.87
CA VAL A 404 -40.88 -6.83 0.26
C VAL A 404 -39.61 -7.48 -0.26
N ALA A 405 -39.17 -8.54 0.41
CA ALA A 405 -38.02 -9.32 -0.02
C ALA A 405 -38.19 -9.69 -1.50
N VAL A 406 -37.24 -9.26 -2.33
CA VAL A 406 -37.27 -9.56 -3.75
C VAL A 406 -36.73 -10.97 -3.90
N LYS A 407 -37.58 -11.91 -4.31
CA LYS A 407 -37.13 -13.28 -4.59
C LYS A 407 -36.08 -13.25 -5.70
N PRO A 408 -34.84 -13.68 -5.44
CA PRO A 408 -33.80 -13.71 -6.45
C PRO A 408 -34.12 -14.80 -7.48
N LEU A 409 -33.73 -14.58 -8.74
CA LEU A 409 -33.54 -15.69 -9.68
C LEU A 409 -32.15 -16.35 -9.55
N GLN A 410 -31.22 -15.73 -8.80
CA GLN A 410 -29.84 -16.19 -8.64
C GLN A 410 -29.62 -16.89 -7.29
N THR A 411 -28.88 -17.99 -7.31
CA THR A 411 -28.46 -18.70 -6.10
C THR A 411 -27.17 -18.10 -5.53
N GLY A 412 -26.83 -18.39 -4.27
CA GLY A 412 -25.52 -18.01 -3.71
C GLY A 412 -24.33 -18.53 -4.54
N LYS A 413 -24.49 -19.65 -5.26
CA LYS A 413 -23.49 -20.14 -6.21
C LYS A 413 -23.34 -19.24 -7.44
N ASP A 414 -24.43 -18.66 -7.94
CA ASP A 414 -24.40 -17.73 -9.06
C ASP A 414 -23.73 -16.41 -8.67
N ILE A 415 -24.01 -15.90 -7.47
CA ILE A 415 -23.37 -14.69 -6.91
C ILE A 415 -21.87 -14.92 -6.76
N ALA A 416 -21.46 -16.06 -6.18
CA ALA A 416 -20.05 -16.43 -6.04
C ALA A 416 -19.36 -16.58 -7.42
N ARG A 417 -20.03 -17.17 -8.42
CA ARG A 417 -19.51 -17.27 -9.79
C ARG A 417 -19.31 -15.89 -10.42
N ARG A 418 -20.30 -15.00 -10.31
CA ARG A 418 -20.22 -13.62 -10.81
C ARG A 418 -19.05 -12.86 -10.20
N HIS A 419 -18.82 -13.01 -8.90
CA HIS A 419 -17.68 -12.41 -8.21
C HIS A 419 -16.34 -13.02 -8.67
N ALA A 420 -16.25 -14.33 -8.79
CA ALA A 420 -15.05 -15.02 -9.28
C ALA A 420 -14.68 -14.60 -10.71
N GLU A 421 -15.67 -14.37 -11.59
CA GLU A 421 -15.44 -13.82 -12.94
C GLU A 421 -14.76 -12.45 -12.88
N GLN A 422 -15.24 -11.55 -12.01
CA GLN A 422 -14.67 -10.21 -11.82
C GLN A 422 -13.22 -10.27 -11.30
N MET A 423 -12.93 -11.18 -10.37
CA MET A 423 -11.56 -11.42 -9.90
C MET A 423 -10.66 -11.88 -11.05
N GLN A 424 -11.11 -12.87 -11.83
CA GLN A 424 -10.32 -13.45 -12.92
C GLN A 424 -10.05 -12.44 -14.05
N GLU A 425 -10.96 -11.52 -14.32
CA GLU A 425 -10.71 -10.44 -15.29
C GLU A 425 -9.58 -9.51 -14.85
N ILE A 426 -9.54 -9.10 -13.58
CA ILE A 426 -8.45 -8.29 -13.03
C ILE A 426 -7.12 -9.05 -13.10
N VAL A 427 -7.12 -10.35 -12.79
CA VAL A 427 -5.93 -11.20 -12.92
C VAL A 427 -5.41 -11.21 -14.36
N ARG A 428 -6.29 -11.47 -15.34
CA ARG A 428 -5.92 -11.46 -16.76
C ARG A 428 -5.39 -10.10 -17.20
N HIS A 429 -6.03 -9.02 -16.78
CA HIS A 429 -5.59 -7.66 -17.09
C HIS A 429 -4.20 -7.36 -16.51
N ASN A 430 -3.95 -7.71 -15.25
CA ASN A 430 -2.62 -7.55 -14.65
C ASN A 430 -1.54 -8.35 -15.38
N GLN A 431 -1.84 -9.58 -15.81
CA GLN A 431 -0.89 -10.39 -16.59
C GLN A 431 -0.60 -9.77 -17.95
N GLN A 432 -1.62 -9.26 -18.64
CA GLN A 432 -1.45 -8.54 -19.89
C GLN A 432 -0.59 -7.28 -19.70
N ALA A 433 -0.87 -6.48 -18.68
CA ALA A 433 -0.09 -5.28 -18.36
C ALA A 433 1.38 -5.59 -17.99
N LEU A 434 1.65 -6.74 -17.36
CA LEU A 434 3.01 -7.21 -17.09
C LEU A 434 3.77 -7.50 -18.39
N ILE A 435 3.15 -8.22 -19.33
CA ILE A 435 3.74 -8.52 -20.64
C ILE A 435 4.01 -7.21 -21.40
N GLU A 436 3.04 -6.29 -21.43
CA GLU A 436 3.17 -5.00 -22.10
C GLU A 436 4.23 -4.07 -21.48
N SER A 437 4.59 -4.30 -20.21
CA SER A 437 5.57 -3.46 -19.51
C SER A 437 6.97 -3.52 -20.12
N GLU A 438 7.32 -4.61 -20.81
CA GLU A 438 8.58 -4.69 -21.56
C GLU A 438 8.65 -3.61 -22.64
N ARG A 439 7.65 -3.55 -23.52
CA ARG A 439 7.55 -2.54 -24.56
C ARG A 439 7.57 -1.12 -24.00
N VAL A 440 6.90 -0.88 -22.87
CA VAL A 440 6.91 0.44 -22.19
C VAL A 440 8.31 0.80 -21.69
N ARG A 441 9.06 -0.17 -21.15
CA ARG A 441 10.45 0.04 -20.71
C ARG A 441 11.39 0.27 -21.89
N GLU A 442 11.26 -0.50 -22.97
CA GLU A 442 12.06 -0.30 -24.18
C GLU A 442 11.88 1.12 -24.72
N GLU A 443 10.64 1.59 -24.84
CA GLU A 443 10.34 2.94 -25.31
C GLU A 443 10.96 4.01 -24.42
N LEU A 444 10.90 3.82 -23.10
CA LEU A 444 11.51 4.72 -22.12
C LEU A 444 13.03 4.78 -22.24
N PHE A 445 13.68 3.66 -22.56
CA PHE A 445 15.14 3.54 -22.62
C PHE A 445 15.75 3.88 -23.98
N LYS A 446 14.94 4.13 -25.02
CA LYS A 446 15.42 4.56 -26.36
C LYS A 446 16.32 5.79 -26.33
N VAL A 447 16.17 6.66 -25.34
CA VAL A 447 17.00 7.87 -25.18
C VAL A 447 18.42 7.56 -24.71
N VAL A 448 18.67 6.37 -24.16
CA VAL A 448 19.95 5.99 -23.57
C VAL A 448 20.94 5.63 -24.67
N ARG A 449 22.09 6.32 -24.66
CA ARG A 449 23.15 6.11 -25.63
C ARG A 449 24.32 5.36 -24.99
N THR A 450 24.80 4.30 -25.65
CA THR A 450 25.86 3.41 -25.12
C THR A 450 27.15 3.44 -25.96
N ASP A 451 27.29 4.43 -26.83
CA ASP A 451 28.43 4.62 -27.75
C ASP A 451 29.70 5.12 -27.05
N SER A 452 29.56 5.80 -25.90
CA SER A 452 30.68 6.17 -25.02
C SER A 452 30.22 6.35 -23.57
N VAL A 453 31.18 6.43 -22.63
CA VAL A 453 30.88 6.67 -21.21
C VAL A 453 30.26 8.05 -20.99
N GLU A 454 30.74 9.08 -21.69
CA GLU A 454 30.25 10.45 -21.62
C GLU A 454 28.81 10.53 -22.14
N SER A 455 28.55 9.91 -23.29
CA SER A 455 27.25 9.84 -23.93
C SER A 455 26.23 9.10 -23.05
N TYR A 456 26.63 7.97 -22.45
CA TYR A 456 25.82 7.24 -21.49
C TYR A 456 25.49 8.07 -20.26
N LYS A 457 26.49 8.72 -19.63
CA LYS A 457 26.28 9.56 -18.44
C LYS A 457 25.29 10.69 -18.71
N ALA A 458 25.40 11.37 -19.84
CA ALA A 458 24.50 12.46 -20.21
C ALA A 458 23.08 11.97 -20.50
N SER A 459 22.95 10.91 -21.31
CA SER A 459 21.64 10.39 -21.74
C SER A 459 20.86 9.68 -20.63
N ILE A 460 21.53 9.01 -19.68
CA ILE A 460 20.88 8.30 -18.56
C ILE A 460 20.47 9.23 -17.41
N ALA A 461 21.05 10.43 -17.31
CA ALA A 461 20.85 11.33 -16.17
C ALA A 461 19.37 11.72 -15.93
N PRO A 462 18.55 12.05 -16.96
CA PRO A 462 17.14 12.31 -16.76
C PRO A 462 16.38 11.10 -16.20
N LEU A 463 16.70 9.88 -16.64
CA LEU A 463 16.08 8.66 -16.14
C LEU A 463 16.47 8.36 -14.70
N ARG A 464 17.71 8.63 -14.29
CA ARG A 464 18.13 8.53 -12.88
C ARG A 464 17.38 9.52 -11.99
N LYS A 465 17.22 10.77 -12.45
CA LYS A 465 16.46 11.79 -11.73
C LYS A 465 15.00 11.39 -11.59
N ARG A 466 14.40 10.87 -12.66
CA ARG A 466 13.04 10.32 -12.66
C ARG A 466 12.90 9.15 -11.69
N PHE A 467 13.80 8.17 -11.74
CA PHE A 467 13.80 7.02 -10.84
C PHE A 467 13.90 7.45 -9.38
N SER A 468 14.82 8.36 -9.07
CA SER A 468 15.01 8.87 -7.71
C SER A 468 13.77 9.59 -7.18
N ARG A 469 13.17 10.48 -7.97
CA ARG A 469 12.08 11.36 -7.51
C ARG A 469 10.68 10.77 -7.63
N GLU A 470 10.41 10.03 -8.70
CA GLU A 470 9.06 9.56 -9.03
C GLU A 470 8.83 8.09 -8.68
N VAL A 471 9.88 7.25 -8.72
CA VAL A 471 9.76 5.82 -8.45
C VAL A 471 10.09 5.51 -7.00
N LEU A 472 11.27 5.94 -6.53
CA LEU A 472 11.66 5.76 -5.13
C LEU A 472 11.03 6.84 -4.25
N GLY A 473 11.00 8.09 -4.72
CA GLY A 473 10.69 9.25 -3.91
C GLY A 473 11.90 9.71 -3.07
N GLU A 474 11.89 10.97 -2.67
CA GLU A 474 12.96 11.59 -1.88
C GLU A 474 12.36 12.29 -0.65
N HIS A 475 12.95 12.07 0.52
CA HIS A 475 12.73 12.92 1.69
C HIS A 475 13.61 14.16 1.55
N ALA A 476 12.99 15.34 1.51
CA ALA A 476 13.70 16.60 1.29
C ALA A 476 14.80 16.82 2.35
N ILE A 477 14.48 16.53 3.61
CA ILE A 477 15.42 16.66 4.73
C ILE A 477 16.62 15.72 4.60
N LEU A 478 16.46 14.51 4.07
CA LEU A 478 17.55 13.54 3.90
C LEU A 478 18.43 13.81 2.66
N GLN A 479 18.10 14.79 1.81
CA GLN A 479 18.98 15.18 0.70
C GLN A 479 20.23 15.94 1.17
N LYS A 480 20.13 16.59 2.35
CA LYS A 480 21.25 17.22 3.04
C LYS A 480 21.68 16.34 4.21
N LEU A 481 22.85 15.74 4.06
CA LEU A 481 23.47 14.92 5.09
C LEU A 481 24.03 15.80 6.23
N ALA A 482 23.96 15.29 7.46
CA ALA A 482 24.64 15.85 8.62
C ALA A 482 26.11 15.38 8.66
N GLU A 483 26.89 15.98 9.56
CA GLU A 483 28.22 15.45 9.89
C GLU A 483 28.11 13.99 10.35
N PRO A 484 29.01 13.09 9.94
CA PRO A 484 28.88 11.66 10.21
C PRO A 484 28.92 11.30 11.69
N ASN A 485 29.54 12.14 12.54
CA ASN A 485 29.74 11.90 13.98
C ASN A 485 30.04 10.43 14.28
N ALA A 486 31.06 9.91 13.60
CA ALA A 486 31.31 8.48 13.55
C ALA A 486 31.66 7.96 14.95
N ARG A 487 30.87 6.99 15.41
CA ARG A 487 31.11 6.29 16.67
C ARG A 487 31.46 4.85 16.37
N THR A 488 32.59 4.38 16.86
CA THR A 488 33.06 3.02 16.58
C THR A 488 33.54 2.29 17.81
N ARG A 489 33.56 0.97 17.74
CA ARG A 489 34.26 0.12 18.71
C ARG A 489 34.71 -1.19 18.05
N SER A 490 35.91 -1.65 18.38
CA SER A 490 36.38 -2.96 17.94
C SER A 490 35.42 -4.05 18.45
N TYR A 491 35.04 -4.96 17.57
CA TYR A 491 33.95 -5.93 17.78
C TYR A 491 34.48 -7.35 17.90
N GLN A 492 35.19 -7.81 16.87
CA GLN A 492 35.74 -9.17 16.77
C GLN A 492 37.07 -9.18 16.01
N ARG A 493 37.89 -10.20 16.22
CA ARG A 493 39.17 -10.43 15.52
C ARG A 493 39.27 -11.85 15.00
N GLY A 494 39.84 -12.01 13.81
CA GLY A 494 40.22 -13.30 13.25
C GLY A 494 41.74 -13.40 13.08
N PRO A 495 42.22 -14.50 12.44
CA PRO A 495 43.65 -14.67 12.15
C PRO A 495 44.23 -13.51 11.33
N GLY A 496 43.52 -13.09 10.28
CA GLY A 496 43.97 -12.06 9.33
C GLY A 496 43.18 -10.74 9.37
N THR A 497 42.21 -10.58 10.26
CA THR A 497 41.27 -9.45 10.23
C THR A 497 40.88 -8.93 11.61
N ILE A 498 40.41 -7.68 11.65
CA ILE A 498 39.74 -7.06 12.80
C ILE A 498 38.49 -6.33 12.31
N SER A 499 37.36 -6.49 13.00
CA SER A 499 36.11 -5.79 12.68
C SER A 499 35.77 -4.75 13.76
N TYR A 500 35.12 -3.68 13.33
CA TYR A 500 34.58 -2.61 14.16
C TYR A 500 33.09 -2.47 13.90
N GLU A 501 32.30 -2.30 14.96
CA GLU A 501 30.95 -1.74 14.84
C GLU A 501 31.07 -0.26 14.56
N VAL A 502 30.29 0.24 13.60
CA VAL A 502 30.27 1.63 13.17
C VAL A 502 28.85 2.16 13.20
N LEU A 503 28.66 3.32 13.83
CA LEU A 503 27.39 4.07 13.83
C LEU A 503 27.63 5.51 13.35
N LEU A 504 26.94 5.90 12.28
CA LEU A 504 27.01 7.21 11.66
C LEU A 504 25.67 7.94 11.81
N ASP A 505 25.72 9.24 12.06
CA ASP A 505 24.55 10.11 11.91
C ASP A 505 24.31 10.37 10.41
N VAL A 506 23.05 10.33 9.98
CA VAL A 506 22.66 10.64 8.59
C VAL A 506 21.99 12.01 8.57
N GLN A 507 20.82 12.14 9.17
CA GLN A 507 20.09 13.40 9.36
C GLN A 507 18.81 13.15 10.17
N ALA A 508 18.32 14.15 10.92
CA ALA A 508 17.00 14.11 11.56
C ALA A 508 16.72 12.85 12.42
N GLY A 509 17.74 12.36 13.13
CA GLY A 509 17.65 11.15 13.95
C GLY A 509 17.75 9.83 13.18
N VAL A 510 17.82 9.85 11.84
CA VAL A 510 18.19 8.70 11.02
C VAL A 510 19.70 8.45 11.16
N GLN A 511 20.06 7.19 11.36
CA GLN A 511 21.44 6.73 11.53
C GLN A 511 21.76 5.62 10.55
N ALA A 512 23.05 5.35 10.32
CA ALA A 512 23.52 4.19 9.57
C ALA A 512 24.43 3.33 10.45
N TYR A 513 24.17 2.03 10.51
CA TYR A 513 24.94 1.06 11.28
C TYR A 513 25.58 0.02 10.36
N GLY A 514 26.76 -0.49 10.72
CA GLY A 514 27.40 -1.57 10.00
C GLY A 514 28.66 -2.10 10.67
N LEU A 515 29.29 -3.08 10.02
CA LEU A 515 30.58 -3.64 10.40
C LEU A 515 31.66 -3.25 9.40
N LEU A 516 32.66 -2.49 9.85
CA LEU A 516 33.89 -2.25 9.11
C LEU A 516 34.89 -3.36 9.44
N THR A 517 35.33 -4.15 8.45
CA THR A 517 36.35 -5.19 8.65
C THR A 517 37.61 -4.85 7.88
N LEU A 518 38.72 -4.84 8.61
CA LEU A 518 40.04 -4.42 8.16
C LEU A 518 41.02 -5.60 8.15
N PRO A 519 41.98 -5.63 7.20
CA PRO A 519 43.14 -6.51 7.27
C PRO A 519 43.96 -6.23 8.54
N LYS A 520 44.39 -7.28 9.23
CA LYS A 520 45.20 -7.16 10.45
C LYS A 520 46.58 -6.61 10.12
N GLY A 521 47.04 -5.62 10.90
CA GLY A 521 48.35 -4.98 10.72
C GLY A 521 48.38 -3.90 9.63
N MET A 522 47.25 -3.60 8.98
CA MET A 522 47.12 -2.47 8.06
C MET A 522 47.39 -1.14 8.79
N LYS A 523 48.13 -0.22 8.15
CA LYS A 523 48.41 1.10 8.72
C LYS A 523 47.22 2.03 8.52
N LEU A 524 46.77 2.65 9.61
CA LEU A 524 45.57 3.51 9.62
C LEU A 524 45.89 5.01 9.56
N ASP A 525 47.16 5.39 9.47
CA ASP A 525 47.63 6.78 9.45
C ASP A 525 47.59 7.43 8.05
N GLY A 526 47.20 6.67 7.02
CA GLY A 526 47.15 7.10 5.63
C GLY A 526 48.43 6.87 4.83
N SER A 527 49.47 6.28 5.44
CA SER A 527 50.66 5.79 4.71
C SER A 527 50.35 4.59 3.80
N GLU A 528 49.22 3.95 4.03
CA GLU A 528 48.68 2.84 3.23
C GLU A 528 47.22 3.13 2.90
N LYS A 529 46.83 3.01 1.62
CA LYS A 529 45.45 3.16 1.16
C LYS A 529 44.98 1.91 0.45
N ARG A 530 43.76 1.46 0.77
CA ARG A 530 43.20 0.23 0.19
C ARG A 530 41.79 0.46 -0.38
N PRO A 531 41.43 -0.25 -1.48
CA PRO A 531 40.09 -0.20 -2.04
C PRO A 531 39.06 -0.76 -1.06
N VAL A 532 37.82 -0.28 -1.19
CA VAL A 532 36.69 -0.65 -0.32
C VAL A 532 35.69 -1.51 -1.08
N VAL A 533 35.14 -2.52 -0.40
CA VAL A 533 33.96 -3.25 -0.84
C VAL A 533 32.84 -3.10 0.19
N VAL A 534 31.73 -2.49 -0.21
CA VAL A 534 30.49 -2.45 0.58
C VAL A 534 29.77 -3.78 0.38
N CYS A 535 29.62 -4.56 1.46
CA CYS A 535 29.20 -5.95 1.47
C CYS A 535 27.72 -6.07 1.84
N GLN A 536 26.86 -6.35 0.86
CA GLN A 536 25.41 -6.42 1.04
C GLN A 536 24.94 -7.81 1.48
N HIS A 537 23.94 -7.84 2.36
CA HIS A 537 23.18 -9.03 2.74
C HIS A 537 21.71 -8.86 2.34
N GLY A 538 20.99 -9.97 2.17
CA GLY A 538 19.57 -9.99 1.81
C GLY A 538 18.59 -9.79 2.97
N LEU A 539 17.30 -10.00 2.66
CA LEU A 539 16.13 -9.88 3.54
C LEU A 539 16.33 -10.58 4.89
N GLU A 540 15.98 -9.89 6.00
CA GLU A 540 16.20 -10.34 7.40
C GLU A 540 17.67 -10.63 7.79
N GLY A 541 18.61 -10.42 6.87
CA GLY A 541 20.03 -10.53 7.13
C GLY A 541 20.56 -9.42 8.03
N ARG A 542 21.81 -9.60 8.47
CA ARG A 542 22.53 -8.62 9.28
C ARG A 542 23.96 -8.46 8.76
N PRO A 543 24.69 -7.40 9.13
CA PRO A 543 26.12 -7.29 8.83
C PRO A 543 26.92 -8.55 9.14
N GLN A 544 26.58 -9.21 10.26
CA GLN A 544 27.20 -10.45 10.74
C GLN A 544 27.05 -11.61 9.74
N SER A 545 26.00 -11.61 8.91
CA SER A 545 25.74 -12.64 7.90
C SER A 545 26.83 -12.70 6.83
N THR A 546 27.61 -11.64 6.64
CA THR A 546 28.64 -11.55 5.58
C THR A 546 30.06 -11.79 6.06
N VAL A 547 30.28 -11.89 7.39
CA VAL A 547 31.63 -11.90 7.99
C VAL A 547 32.04 -13.25 8.59
N GLY A 548 31.10 -14.13 8.95
CA GLY A 548 31.43 -15.35 9.71
C GLY A 548 30.45 -16.51 9.53
N GLU A 549 30.20 -17.24 10.61
CA GLU A 549 29.35 -18.44 10.65
C GLU A 549 27.89 -18.17 10.24
N LYS A 550 27.35 -17.04 10.70
CA LYS A 550 25.95 -16.69 10.46
C LYS A 550 25.69 -16.61 8.95
N ASP A 551 24.71 -17.37 8.47
CA ASP A 551 24.29 -17.43 7.06
C ASP A 551 25.44 -17.77 6.09
N TYR A 552 26.47 -18.47 6.57
CA TYR A 552 27.66 -18.82 5.78
C TYR A 552 27.33 -19.62 4.51
N HIS A 553 26.27 -20.44 4.52
CA HIS A 553 25.90 -21.21 3.33
C HIS A 553 25.50 -20.32 2.16
N TYR A 554 24.95 -19.12 2.42
CA TYR A 554 24.67 -18.12 1.38
C TYR A 554 25.90 -17.28 1.06
N TYR A 555 26.53 -16.69 2.08
CA TYR A 555 27.49 -15.60 1.86
C TYR A 555 28.97 -16.03 1.90
N LYS A 556 29.27 -17.22 2.42
CA LYS A 556 30.65 -17.75 2.53
C LYS A 556 31.62 -16.80 3.25
N ALA A 557 31.11 -16.00 4.19
CA ALA A 557 31.86 -14.97 4.91
C ALA A 557 32.66 -14.03 3.98
N PHE A 558 32.10 -13.69 2.80
CA PHE A 558 32.85 -13.00 1.74
C PHE A 558 33.49 -11.68 2.19
N ALA A 559 32.88 -10.94 3.13
CA ALA A 559 33.45 -9.70 3.64
C ALA A 559 34.79 -9.95 4.37
N THR A 560 34.84 -10.95 5.25
CA THR A 560 36.08 -11.35 5.91
C THR A 560 37.09 -11.90 4.92
N ARG A 561 36.66 -12.72 3.95
CA ARG A 561 37.55 -13.30 2.93
C ARG A 561 38.16 -12.24 2.02
N LEU A 562 37.44 -11.16 1.72
CA LEU A 562 37.96 -10.01 0.99
C LEU A 562 38.94 -9.21 1.85
N ALA A 563 38.64 -9.01 3.14
CA ALA A 563 39.57 -8.35 4.05
C ALA A 563 40.88 -9.14 4.25
N GLU A 564 40.83 -10.47 4.30
CA GLU A 564 42.03 -11.33 4.30
C GLU A 564 42.88 -11.17 3.03
N ARG A 565 42.25 -10.85 1.90
CA ARG A 565 42.92 -10.54 0.61
C ARG A 565 43.36 -9.08 0.50
N GLY A 566 43.06 -8.29 1.52
CA GLY A 566 43.56 -6.95 1.68
C GLY A 566 42.58 -5.85 1.34
N PHE A 567 41.31 -6.12 1.05
CA PHE A 567 40.31 -5.06 0.88
C PHE A 567 39.90 -4.48 2.24
N VAL A 568 39.51 -3.20 2.27
CA VAL A 568 38.66 -2.69 3.35
C VAL A 568 37.23 -3.14 3.04
N THR A 569 36.50 -3.66 4.01
CA THR A 569 35.11 -4.09 3.79
C THR A 569 34.17 -3.43 4.76
N PHE A 570 32.98 -3.03 4.28
CA PHE A 570 31.93 -2.45 5.12
C PHE A 570 30.62 -3.18 4.86
N ALA A 571 30.10 -3.88 5.86
CA ALA A 571 28.80 -4.55 5.79
C ALA A 571 27.73 -3.68 6.49
N PRO A 572 26.88 -2.94 5.75
CA PRO A 572 25.83 -2.10 6.34
C PRO A 572 24.66 -2.95 6.82
N GLN A 573 23.93 -2.46 7.83
CA GLN A 573 22.60 -2.95 8.13
C GLN A 573 21.59 -2.26 7.23
N ASN A 574 20.79 -3.07 6.54
CA ASN A 574 19.66 -2.62 5.74
C ASN A 574 18.35 -2.57 6.55
N LEU A 575 17.35 -1.80 6.09
CA LEU A 575 16.10 -1.59 6.83
C LEU A 575 15.12 -2.76 6.79
N TYR A 576 15.31 -3.75 5.90
CA TYR A 576 14.43 -4.91 5.74
C TYR A 576 14.65 -6.01 6.79
N LEU A 577 14.53 -5.63 8.07
CA LEU A 577 14.72 -6.47 9.24
C LEU A 577 13.52 -6.33 10.18
N GLY A 578 13.17 -7.44 10.86
CA GLY A 578 12.12 -7.45 11.86
C GLY A 578 10.73 -7.78 11.31
N TRP A 579 10.66 -8.47 10.16
CA TRP A 579 9.46 -9.00 9.52
C TRP A 579 8.40 -7.94 9.27
N ASP A 580 7.39 -7.82 10.12
CA ASP A 580 6.34 -6.81 9.91
C ASP A 580 6.83 -5.39 10.23
N LEU A 581 7.90 -5.25 11.01
CA LEU A 581 8.47 -3.94 11.37
C LEU A 581 8.86 -3.15 10.12
N PHE A 582 9.71 -3.71 9.25
CA PHE A 582 10.13 -3.01 8.03
C PHE A 582 8.98 -2.84 7.03
N ARG A 583 8.05 -3.80 6.98
CA ARG A 583 6.88 -3.69 6.09
C ARG A 583 6.05 -2.47 6.45
N ILE A 584 5.82 -2.23 7.75
CA ILE A 584 5.11 -1.05 8.22
C ILE A 584 5.85 0.24 7.84
N LEU A 585 7.18 0.27 7.96
CA LEU A 585 7.98 1.42 7.49
C LEU A 585 7.79 1.68 5.99
N GLN A 586 7.73 0.63 5.16
CA GLN A 586 7.43 0.78 3.73
C GLN A 586 6.04 1.42 3.53
N PHE A 587 5.01 1.00 4.26
CA PHE A 587 3.67 1.60 4.14
C PHE A 587 3.61 3.04 4.64
N LYS A 588 4.35 3.38 5.72
CA LYS A 588 4.51 4.77 6.17
C LYS A 588 5.18 5.63 5.09
N ALA A 589 6.28 5.16 4.52
CA ALA A 589 6.98 5.86 3.43
C ALA A 589 6.08 6.02 2.19
N ASN A 590 5.37 4.95 1.79
CA ASN A 590 4.46 4.98 0.64
C ASN A 590 3.36 6.04 0.82
N ALA A 591 2.83 6.23 2.03
CA ALA A 591 1.80 7.23 2.31
C ALA A 591 2.24 8.65 1.96
N VAL A 592 3.53 8.94 2.09
CA VAL A 592 4.15 10.23 1.75
C VAL A 592 4.95 10.16 0.45
N GLY A 593 4.70 9.19 -0.43
CA GLY A 593 5.28 9.16 -1.78
C GLY A 593 6.78 8.92 -1.79
N CYS A 594 7.22 8.10 -0.84
CA CYS A 594 8.58 7.61 -0.67
C CYS A 594 8.56 6.08 -0.54
N THR A 595 9.73 5.46 -0.57
CA THR A 595 9.92 4.04 -0.30
C THR A 595 10.93 3.87 0.84
N LEU A 596 11.14 2.65 1.34
CA LEU A 596 12.26 2.38 2.26
C LEU A 596 13.60 2.83 1.69
N PHE A 597 13.77 2.74 0.36
CA PHE A 597 14.99 3.17 -0.31
C PHE A 597 15.20 4.69 -0.26
N SER A 598 14.16 5.50 -0.06
CA SER A 598 14.27 6.94 0.16
C SER A 598 15.03 7.29 1.45
N VAL A 599 15.15 6.33 2.38
CA VAL A 599 15.97 6.44 3.59
C VAL A 599 17.30 5.70 3.43
N MET A 600 17.29 4.51 2.82
CA MET A 600 18.51 3.71 2.63
C MET A 600 19.52 4.37 1.69
N VAL A 601 19.07 5.06 0.64
CA VAL A 601 19.99 5.77 -0.28
C VAL A 601 20.79 6.85 0.46
N PRO A 602 20.18 7.75 1.26
CA PRO A 602 20.92 8.65 2.15
C PRO A 602 21.86 7.94 3.14
N GLN A 603 21.44 6.82 3.76
CA GLN A 603 22.33 6.03 4.62
C GLN A 603 23.58 5.57 3.86
N HIS A 604 23.40 5.06 2.64
CA HIS A 604 24.50 4.62 1.78
C HIS A 604 25.40 5.77 1.30
N ARG A 605 24.83 6.94 1.01
CA ARG A 605 25.61 8.16 0.73
C ARG A 605 26.46 8.56 1.94
N GLN A 606 25.89 8.52 3.15
CA GLN A 606 26.64 8.81 4.38
C GLN A 606 27.79 7.82 4.57
N ILE A 607 27.52 6.53 4.42
CA ILE A 607 28.51 5.46 4.55
C ILE A 607 29.65 5.66 3.56
N THR A 608 29.33 5.87 2.28
CA THR A 608 30.36 6.01 1.23
C THR A 608 31.15 7.32 1.37
N ASN A 609 30.52 8.43 1.75
CA ASN A 609 31.22 9.68 2.04
C ASN A 609 32.17 9.54 3.23
N TRP A 610 31.71 8.90 4.32
CA TRP A 610 32.55 8.68 5.50
C TRP A 610 33.73 7.75 5.19
N LEU A 611 33.48 6.64 4.49
CA LEU A 611 34.53 5.70 4.08
C LEU A 611 35.58 6.38 3.18
N ALA A 612 35.15 7.17 2.20
CA ALA A 612 36.05 7.94 1.33
C ALA A 612 36.91 8.96 2.10
N GLY A 613 36.41 9.46 3.24
CA GLY A 613 37.14 10.38 4.11
C GLY A 613 38.15 9.71 5.05
N LEU A 614 38.15 8.38 5.18
CA LEU A 614 39.12 7.68 6.03
C LEU A 614 40.52 7.74 5.41
N PRO A 615 41.58 8.07 6.18
CA PRO A 615 42.91 8.32 5.63
C PRO A 615 43.52 7.10 4.92
N PHE A 616 43.10 5.90 5.33
CA PHE A 616 43.60 4.61 4.84
C PHE A 616 42.73 3.98 3.74
N VAL A 617 41.73 4.71 3.23
CA VAL A 617 40.86 4.28 2.13
C VAL A 617 41.28 4.94 0.83
N ASP A 618 41.24 4.17 -0.26
CA ASP A 618 41.29 4.70 -1.62
C ASP A 618 39.88 5.17 -2.06
N ALA A 619 39.64 6.48 -1.98
CA ALA A 619 38.34 7.11 -2.23
C ALA A 619 37.83 6.93 -3.67
N GLU A 620 38.72 6.71 -4.63
CA GLU A 620 38.38 6.49 -6.04
C GLU A 620 37.98 5.03 -6.33
N ARG A 621 38.11 4.14 -5.34
CA ARG A 621 37.89 2.69 -5.50
C ARG A 621 36.98 2.13 -4.40
N ILE A 622 35.70 2.50 -4.48
CA ILE A 622 34.64 1.97 -3.64
C ILE A 622 33.66 1.17 -4.50
N GLY A 623 33.64 -0.16 -4.32
CA GLY A 623 32.73 -1.08 -4.98
C GLY A 623 31.61 -1.57 -4.06
N TYR A 624 30.54 -2.09 -4.65
CA TYR A 624 29.50 -2.84 -3.94
C TYR A 624 29.57 -4.32 -4.36
N TYR A 625 29.35 -5.23 -3.41
CA TYR A 625 29.24 -6.66 -3.69
C TYR A 625 28.19 -7.29 -2.77
N GLY A 626 27.32 -8.12 -3.35
CA GLY A 626 26.20 -8.74 -2.67
C GLY A 626 25.52 -9.80 -3.52
N LEU A 627 24.70 -10.63 -2.89
CA LEU A 627 23.79 -11.58 -3.53
C LEU A 627 22.54 -10.90 -4.10
#